data_AF-A0A416VTB1-F1
#
_entry.id   AF-A0A416VTB1-F1
#
_cell.length_a   1.000
_cell.length_b   1.000
_cell.length_c   1.000
_cell.angle_alpha   90.00
_cell.angle_beta   90.00
_cell.angle_gamma   90.00
#
_symmetry.space_group_name_H-M   'P 1'
#
loop_
_entity.id
_entity.type
_entity.pdbx_description
1 polymer ?
#
loop_
_entity_poly.entity_id
_entity_poly.type
_entity_poly.pdbx_seq_one_letter_code
_entity_poly.pdbx_strand_id
1 'polypeptide(L)' 'MAKFRNVNFTMEIGNGYGQYVIKATYKGKEIVAHTTDSEAWDYLNDDSDKEKHLEALRHCYYKIVEEYNR' A
#
# COMPACT_ATOMS: atom_id res chain seq x y z
N MET A 1 9.59 3.60 -3.15
CA MET A 1 9.42 2.25 -2.55
C MET A 1 9.16 2.49 -1.09
N ALA A 2 7.98 2.12 -0.61
CA ALA A 2 7.56 2.40 0.75
C ALA A 2 7.93 1.22 1.66
N LYS A 3 8.25 1.52 2.93
CA LYS A 3 8.59 0.51 3.93
C LYS A 3 7.80 0.78 5.22
N PHE A 4 7.06 -0.22 5.67
CA PHE A 4 6.36 -0.16 6.96
C PHE A 4 6.43 -1.52 7.68
N ARG A 5 6.81 -1.51 8.96
CA ARG A 5 6.94 -2.74 9.78
C ARG A 5 7.76 -3.87 9.12
N ASN A 6 8.88 -3.53 8.49
CA ASN A 6 9.74 -4.44 7.73
C ASN A 6 9.10 -5.09 6.49
N VAL A 7 7.99 -4.55 6.01
CA VAL A 7 7.39 -4.91 4.73
C VAL A 7 7.73 -3.81 3.74
N ASN A 8 8.38 -4.19 2.64
CA ASN A 8 8.53 -3.29 1.50
C ASN A 8 7.34 -3.50 0.56
N PHE A 9 6.76 -2.42 0.12
CA PHE A 9 5.65 -2.46 -0.85
C PHE A 9 5.75 -1.32 -1.83
N THR A 10 5.22 -1.59 -3.02
CA THR A 10 5.03 -0.61 -4.07
C THR A 10 3.55 -0.56 -4.41
N MET A 11 3.14 0.57 -4.98
CA MET A 11 1.81 0.72 -5.51
C MET A 11 1.89 1.15 -6.95
N GLU A 12 0.98 0.62 -7.77
CA GLU A 12 0.86 0.89 -9.20
C GLU A 12 -0.60 1.21 -9.52
N ILE A 13 -0.83 1.95 -10.61
CA ILE A 13 -2.18 2.16 -11.14
C ILE A 13 -2.64 0.87 -11.80
N GLY A 14 -3.84 0.40 -11.45
CA GLY A 14 -4.48 -0.77 -12.01
C GLY A 14 -5.30 -0.46 -13.28
N ASN A 15 -6.51 -1.02 -13.37
CA ASN A 15 -7.38 -0.95 -14.55
C ASN A 15 -8.14 0.40 -14.70
N GLY A 16 -7.56 1.51 -14.27
CA GLY A 16 -8.16 2.83 -14.42
C GLY A 16 -7.84 3.80 -13.29
N TYR A 17 -8.27 5.05 -13.46
CA TYR A 17 -8.12 6.09 -12.45
C TYR A 17 -8.85 5.70 -11.16
N GLY A 18 -8.19 5.90 -10.01
CA GLY A 18 -8.72 5.52 -8.71
C GLY A 18 -8.72 4.00 -8.43
N GLN A 19 -8.01 3.20 -9.23
CA GLN A 19 -7.77 1.78 -8.97
C GLN A 19 -6.27 1.59 -8.77
N TYR A 20 -5.87 1.13 -7.59
CA TYR A 20 -4.47 1.00 -7.21
C TYR A 20 -4.18 -0.43 -6.76
N VAL A 21 -3.03 -0.94 -7.19
CA VAL A 21 -2.55 -2.29 -6.88
C VAL A 21 -1.32 -2.17 -5.99
N ILE A 22 -1.42 -2.73 -4.79
CA ILE A 22 -0.34 -2.80 -3.81
C ILE A 22 0.36 -4.15 -3.97
N LYS A 23 1.66 -4.13 -4.26
CA LYS A 23 2.49 -5.33 -4.36
C LYS A 23 3.47 -5.37 -3.20
N ALA A 24 3.55 -6.50 -2.53
CA ALA A 24 4.42 -6.68 -1.37
C ALA A 24 4.90 -8.12 -1.22
N THR A 25 6.05 -8.30 -0.56
CA THR A 25 6.43 -9.59 -0.01
C THR A 25 6.11 -9.59 1.49
N TYR A 26 5.15 -10.41 1.92
CA TYR A 26 4.74 -10.52 3.31
C TYR A 26 4.91 -11.96 3.81
N LYS A 27 5.72 -12.14 4.87
CA LYS A 27 6.02 -13.46 5.47
C LYS A 27 6.49 -14.51 4.43
N GLY A 28 7.27 -14.08 3.44
CA GLY A 28 7.80 -14.95 2.39
C GLY A 28 6.82 -15.29 1.26
N LYS A 29 5.61 -14.69 1.25
CA LYS A 29 4.65 -14.80 0.15
C LYS A 29 4.55 -13.49 -0.61
N GLU A 30 4.41 -13.58 -1.93
CA GLU A 30 4.04 -12.44 -2.76
C GLU A 30 2.54 -12.16 -2.60
N ILE A 31 2.21 -10.93 -2.26
CA ILE A 31 0.84 -10.46 -2.04
C ILE A 31 0.56 -9.33 -3.02
N VAL A 32 -0.59 -9.43 -3.67
CA VAL A 32 -1.13 -8.42 -4.57
C VAL A 32 -2.50 -8.02 -4.03
N ALA A 33 -2.58 -6.83 -3.43
CA ALA A 33 -3.82 -6.30 -2.88
C ALA A 33 -4.33 -5.14 -3.73
N HIS A 34 -5.64 -4.91 -3.71
CA HIS A 34 -6.29 -3.82 -4.43
C HIS A 34 -6.82 -2.75 -3.46
N THR A 35 -6.70 -1.48 -3.83
CA THR A 35 -7.29 -0.35 -3.11
C THR A 35 -7.78 0.72 -4.07
N THR A 36 -8.81 1.47 -3.65
CA THR A 36 -9.34 2.62 -4.40
C THR A 36 -9.10 3.94 -3.68
N ASP A 37 -8.26 3.91 -2.65
CA ASP A 37 -7.94 5.07 -1.82
C ASP A 37 -6.88 5.93 -2.52
N SER A 38 -7.32 7.10 -3.00
CA SER A 38 -6.44 8.06 -3.67
C SER A 38 -5.50 8.77 -2.69
N GLU A 39 -5.89 8.97 -1.43
CA GLU A 39 -4.98 9.57 -0.45
C GLU A 39 -3.83 8.61 -0.15
N ALA A 40 -4.10 7.31 -0.07
CA ALA A 40 -3.04 6.32 0.01
C ALA A 40 -2.08 6.42 -1.19
N TRP A 41 -2.58 6.68 -2.40
CA TRP A 41 -1.74 6.90 -3.58
C TRP A 41 -0.89 8.16 -3.49
N ASP A 42 -1.53 9.28 -3.14
CA ASP A 42 -0.88 10.59 -3.10
C ASP A 42 0.21 10.63 -2.03
N TYR A 43 -0.04 10.04 -0.86
CA TYR A 43 0.85 10.14 0.30
C TYR A 43 1.76 8.92 0.52
N LEU A 44 1.68 7.85 -0.30
CA LEU A 44 2.51 6.66 -0.09
C LEU A 44 4.02 6.95 -0.17
N ASN A 45 4.42 7.85 -1.07
CA ASN A 45 5.83 8.25 -1.24
C ASN A 45 6.03 9.76 -0.99
N ASP A 46 5.00 10.49 -0.56
CA ASP A 46 5.08 11.89 -0.18
C ASP A 46 5.03 12.00 1.35
N ASP A 47 6.15 12.42 1.96
CA ASP A 47 6.30 12.59 3.41
C ASP A 47 6.23 14.06 3.86
N SER A 48 5.83 14.97 2.97
CA SER A 48 5.62 16.38 3.30
C SER A 48 4.56 16.58 4.39
N ASP A 49 3.53 15.72 4.38
CA ASP A 49 2.58 15.54 5.47
C ASP A 49 2.81 14.18 6.13
N LYS A 50 3.49 14.20 7.29
CA LYS A 50 3.88 12.99 8.02
C LYS A 50 2.69 12.17 8.52
N GLU A 51 1.58 12.82 8.85
CA GLU A 51 0.40 12.15 9.38
C GLU A 51 -0.26 11.35 8.25
N LYS A 52 -0.52 12.01 7.12
CA LYS A 52 -1.09 11.38 5.93
C LYS A 52 -0.18 10.32 5.33
N HIS A 53 1.14 10.56 5.31
CA HIS A 53 2.11 9.55 4.90
C HIS A 53 1.99 8.28 5.76
N LEU A 54 1.90 8.44 7.07
CA LEU A 54 1.78 7.32 8.00
C LEU A 54 0.43 6.60 7.86
N GLU A 55 -0.65 7.32 7.59
CA GLU A 55 -1.97 6.75 7.28
C GLU A 55 -1.93 5.92 5.99
N ALA A 56 -1.34 6.45 4.92
CA ALA A 56 -1.15 5.74 3.65
C ALA A 56 -0.37 4.43 3.84
N LEU A 57 0.72 4.46 4.63
CA LEU A 57 1.50 3.26 4.96
C LEU A 57 0.67 2.23 5.75
N ARG A 58 -0.10 2.68 6.75
CA ARG A 58 -0.97 1.79 7.54
C ARG A 58 -2.04 1.14 6.67
N HIS A 59 -2.71 1.94 5.84
CA HIS A 59 -3.74 1.47 4.93
C HIS A 59 -3.22 0.38 4.00
N CYS A 60 -2.09 0.63 3.33
CA CYS A 60 -1.45 -0.35 2.47
C CYS A 60 -1.08 -1.64 3.23
N TYR A 61 -0.51 -1.50 4.43
CA TYR A 61 -0.18 -2.65 5.28
C TYR A 61 -1.41 -3.47 5.66
N TYR A 62 -2.51 -2.83 6.05
CA TYR A 62 -3.75 -3.55 6.38
C TYR A 62 -4.31 -4.29 5.19
N LYS A 63 -4.28 -3.71 3.98
CA LYS A 63 -4.70 -4.39 2.74
C LYS A 63 -3.86 -5.62 2.43
N ILE A 64 -2.54 -5.55 2.61
CA ILE A 64 -1.64 -6.69 2.46
C ILE A 64 -1.97 -7.79 3.48
N VAL A 65 -2.21 -7.44 4.74
CA VAL A 65 -2.54 -8.40 5.80
C VAL A 65 -3.92 -9.03 5.56
N GLU A 66 -4.91 -8.24 5.14
CA GLU A 66 -6.25 -8.71 4.77
C GLU A 66 -6.15 -9.76 3.65
N GLU A 67 -5.41 -9.44 2.58
CA GLU A 67 -5.24 -10.35 1.44
C GLU A 67 -4.42 -11.60 1.79
N TYR A 68 -3.43 -11.50 2.67
CA TYR A 68 -2.68 -12.67 3.16
C TYR A 68 -3.54 -13.67 3.96
N ASN A 69 -4.58 -13.18 4.63
CA ASN A 69 -5.45 -13.99 5.49
C ASN A 69 -6.69 -14.54 4.76
N ARG A 70 -6.88 -14.20 3.48
CA ARG A 70 -7.89 -14.81 2.62
C ARG A 70 -7.49 -16.22 2.22
#